data_AF-A0A8B9MGU5-F1
#
_entry.id   AF-A0A8B9MGU5-F1
#
_cell.length_a   1.000
_cell.length_b   1.000
_cell.length_c   1.000
_cell.angle_alpha   90.00
_cell.angle_beta   90.00
_cell.angle_gamma   90.00
#
_symmetry.space_group_name_H-M   'P 1'
#
loop_
_entity.id
_entity.type
_entity.pdbx_description
1 polymer ?
#
loop_
_entity_poly.entity_id
_entity_poly.type
_entity_poly.pdbx_seq_one_letter_code
_entity_poly.pdbx_strand_id
1 'polypeptide(L)'
;AQMKSLSAAKLLSESGVSVVVLEARNRVGGRTFTIRNNQVNYVDVGGSYVGPTQNRILRLAKELGIETYKVNVEGHIIHYKGKSRFFTGISPSTWNPLVYLDYNNFWRTMDKLGKEIPLEAPWDAPHAEEWDKMTMQELINKICWTKAAKEFATFFVNVNVTSEPHEVSALWFLWYVRQCGGTARIFSITNGALLANSVQ
;
A
#
# COMPACT_ATOMS: atom_id res chain seq x y z
N ALA A 1 -21.63 -6.86 4.34
CA ALA A 1 -20.49 -7.41 5.08
C ALA A 1 -19.21 -7.03 4.34
N GLN A 2 -18.10 -6.85 5.04
CA GLN A 2 -16.78 -6.67 4.42
C GLN A 2 -16.23 -8.01 3.90
N MET A 3 -15.25 -7.92 2.99
CA MET A 3 -14.59 -9.10 2.38
C MET A 3 -14.11 -10.12 3.43
N LYS A 4 -13.42 -9.68 4.49
CA LYS A 4 -12.94 -10.56 5.58
C LYS A 4 -14.07 -11.37 6.22
N SER A 5 -15.21 -10.73 6.51
CA SER A 5 -16.36 -11.38 7.14
C SER A 5 -17.03 -12.37 6.19
N LEU A 6 -17.14 -12.04 4.90
CA LEU A 6 -17.67 -12.96 3.89
C LEU A 6 -16.75 -14.16 3.66
N SER A 7 -15.43 -13.97 3.64
CA SER A 7 -14.47 -15.07 3.54
C SER A 7 -14.54 -16.00 4.76
N ALA A 8 -14.68 -15.45 5.97
CA ALA A 8 -14.88 -16.25 7.18
C ALA A 8 -16.20 -17.03 7.14
N ALA A 9 -17.30 -16.38 6.74
CA ALA A 9 -18.61 -17.01 6.61
C ALA A 9 -18.60 -18.13 5.56
N LYS A 10 -17.94 -17.92 4.41
CA LYS A 10 -17.73 -18.96 3.39
C LYS A 10 -17.03 -20.18 3.99
N LEU A 11 -15.89 -19.98 4.66
CA LEU A 11 -15.11 -21.07 5.24
C LEU A 11 -15.90 -21.87 6.29
N LEU A 12 -16.62 -21.17 7.17
CA LEU A 12 -17.47 -21.79 8.20
C LEU A 12 -18.63 -22.57 7.57
N SER A 13 -19.31 -21.98 6.57
CA SER A 13 -20.40 -22.63 5.85
C SER A 13 -19.93 -23.87 5.10
N GLU A 14 -18.75 -23.82 4.45
CA GLU A 14 -18.13 -24.97 3.78
C GLU A 14 -17.71 -26.07 4.77
N SER A 15 -17.50 -25.71 6.03
CA SER A 15 -17.21 -26.65 7.13
C SER A 15 -18.47 -27.21 7.80
N GLY A 16 -19.67 -26.95 7.26
CA GLY A 16 -20.94 -27.43 7.79
C GLY A 16 -21.47 -26.66 9.00
N VAL A 17 -20.86 -25.52 9.35
CA VAL A 17 -21.33 -24.66 10.45
C VAL A 17 -22.48 -23.77 9.94
N SER A 18 -23.55 -23.65 10.72
CA SER A 18 -24.62 -22.69 10.44
C SER A 18 -24.14 -21.27 10.72
N VAL A 19 -24.21 -20.39 9.72
CA VAL A 19 -23.67 -19.02 9.79
C VAL A 19 -24.72 -18.01 9.38
N VAL A 20 -24.82 -16.92 10.15
CA VAL A 20 -25.58 -15.72 9.80
C VAL A 20 -24.63 -14.54 9.67
N VAL A 21 -24.79 -13.74 8.62
CA VAL A 21 -24.01 -12.53 8.38
C VAL A 21 -24.90 -11.31 8.52
N LEU A 22 -24.68 -10.52 9.57
CA LEU A 22 -25.37 -9.24 9.79
C LEU A 22 -24.56 -8.10 9.18
N GLU A 23 -25.18 -7.31 8.31
CA GLU A 23 -24.56 -6.15 7.67
C GLU A 23 -25.37 -4.88 7.95
N ALA A 24 -24.66 -3.81 8.31
CA ALA A 24 -25.27 -2.53 8.63
C ALA A 24 -25.83 -1.79 7.40
N ARG A 25 -25.19 -1.93 6.23
CA ARG A 25 -25.63 -1.30 4.97
C ARG A 25 -26.59 -2.17 4.19
N ASN A 26 -27.24 -1.56 3.20
CA ASN A 26 -28.03 -2.26 2.18
C ASN A 26 -27.17 -2.98 1.11
N ARG A 27 -25.86 -3.14 1.33
CA ARG A 27 -24.93 -3.77 0.39
C ARG A 27 -23.78 -4.46 1.11
N VAL A 28 -23.18 -5.43 0.43
CA VAL A 28 -21.90 -6.02 0.84
C VAL A 28 -20.69 -5.26 0.27
N GLY A 29 -19.48 -5.72 0.58
CA GLY A 29 -18.20 -5.16 0.11
C GLY A 29 -17.53 -4.22 1.11
N GLY A 30 -18.31 -3.41 1.84
CA GLY A 30 -17.79 -2.42 2.79
C GLY A 30 -16.87 -1.40 2.10
N ARG A 31 -15.55 -1.51 2.31
CA ARG A 31 -14.52 -0.63 1.69
C ARG A 31 -14.23 -0.96 0.22
N THR A 32 -14.77 -2.05 -0.30
CA THR A 32 -14.87 -2.28 -1.75
C THR A 32 -16.29 -1.93 -2.21
N PHE A 33 -16.39 -1.21 -3.32
CA PHE A 33 -17.68 -0.85 -3.89
C PHE A 33 -17.56 -0.57 -5.39
N THR A 34 -18.24 -1.39 -6.21
CA THR A 34 -18.29 -1.25 -7.66
C THR A 34 -19.64 -0.63 -8.05
N ILE A 35 -19.60 0.58 -8.60
CA ILE A 35 -20.77 1.25 -9.19
C ILE A 35 -20.97 0.71 -10.60
N ARG A 36 -22.23 0.54 -11.03
CA ARG A 36 -22.58 0.15 -12.40
C ARG A 36 -23.62 1.10 -12.97
N ASN A 37 -23.37 1.66 -14.15
CA ASN A 37 -24.30 2.51 -14.88
C ASN A 37 -23.89 2.64 -16.36
N ASN A 38 -24.71 3.29 -17.17
CA ASN A 38 -24.49 3.42 -18.62
C ASN A 38 -23.29 4.29 -19.02
N GLN A 39 -22.76 5.13 -18.12
CA GLN A 39 -21.65 6.04 -18.41
C GLN A 39 -20.29 5.39 -18.19
N VAL A 40 -20.17 4.53 -17.17
CA VAL A 40 -18.89 3.91 -16.78
C VAL A 40 -18.87 2.40 -16.99
N ASN A 41 -20.00 1.79 -17.37
CA ASN A 41 -20.25 0.34 -17.31
C ASN A 41 -20.11 -0.19 -15.87
N TYR A 42 -18.88 -0.31 -15.37
CA TYR A 42 -18.56 -0.54 -13.98
C TYR A 42 -17.32 0.27 -13.56
N VAL A 43 -17.30 0.77 -12.33
CA VAL A 43 -16.13 1.46 -11.76
C VAL A 43 -16.03 1.18 -10.26
N ASP A 44 -14.83 0.85 -9.79
CA ASP A 44 -14.56 0.73 -8.37
C ASP A 44 -14.33 2.11 -7.75
N VAL A 45 -15.12 2.43 -6.72
CA VAL A 45 -14.98 3.66 -5.92
C VAL A 45 -14.43 3.37 -4.52
N GLY A 46 -13.82 2.19 -4.35
CA GLY A 46 -13.16 1.72 -3.13
C GLY A 46 -11.88 0.96 -3.46
N GLY A 47 -11.51 -0.03 -2.64
CA GLY A 47 -10.36 -0.89 -2.95
C GLY A 47 -10.54 -1.66 -4.25
N SER A 48 -9.56 -1.56 -5.17
CA SER A 48 -9.61 -2.15 -6.53
C SER A 48 -8.33 -2.89 -6.91
N TYR A 49 -7.18 -2.47 -6.38
CA TYR A 49 -5.90 -3.04 -6.77
C TYR A 49 -5.55 -4.34 -6.03
N VAL A 50 -5.04 -5.30 -6.80
CA VAL A 50 -4.42 -6.54 -6.29
C VAL A 50 -3.10 -6.78 -7.03
N GLY A 51 -2.16 -7.51 -6.41
CA GLY A 51 -0.85 -7.78 -7.02
C GLY A 51 -0.12 -9.02 -6.47
N PRO A 52 1.09 -9.35 -6.99
CA PRO A 52 1.91 -10.45 -6.51
C PRO A 52 2.02 -10.50 -5.00
N THR A 53 2.13 -11.72 -4.45
CA THR A 53 2.14 -12.05 -3.02
C THR A 53 0.81 -11.91 -2.29
N GLN A 54 -0.18 -11.23 -2.88
CA GLN A 54 -1.56 -11.18 -2.35
C GLN A 54 -2.35 -12.46 -2.70
N ASN A 55 -1.73 -13.63 -2.44
CA ASN A 55 -2.18 -14.92 -2.95
C ASN A 55 -3.58 -15.32 -2.45
N ARG A 56 -3.96 -14.88 -1.24
CA ARG A 56 -5.27 -15.23 -0.65
C ARG A 56 -6.43 -14.61 -1.43
N ILE A 57 -6.32 -13.33 -1.80
CA ILE A 57 -7.38 -12.66 -2.57
C ILE A 57 -7.39 -13.13 -4.02
N LEU A 58 -6.22 -13.34 -4.63
CA LEU A 58 -6.11 -13.88 -5.99
C LEU A 58 -6.72 -15.29 -6.09
N ARG A 59 -6.48 -16.15 -5.09
CA ARG A 59 -7.10 -17.49 -5.04
C ARG A 59 -8.62 -17.39 -4.91
N LEU A 60 -9.13 -16.55 -4.00
CA LEU A 60 -10.56 -16.37 -3.82
C LEU A 60 -11.24 -15.79 -5.08
N ALA A 61 -10.60 -14.84 -5.76
CA ALA A 61 -11.10 -14.31 -7.02
C ALA A 61 -11.20 -15.42 -8.08
N LYS A 62 -10.16 -16.26 -8.21
CA LYS A 62 -10.16 -17.42 -9.11
C LYS A 62 -11.26 -18.43 -8.78
N GLU A 63 -11.43 -18.78 -7.51
CA GLU A 63 -12.52 -19.67 -7.03
C GLU A 63 -13.91 -19.12 -7.41
N LEU A 64 -14.07 -17.80 -7.43
CA LEU A 64 -15.33 -17.12 -7.78
C LEU A 64 -15.47 -16.79 -9.27
N GLY A 65 -14.52 -17.21 -10.12
CA GLY A 65 -14.53 -16.92 -11.55
C GLY A 65 -14.31 -15.44 -11.90
N ILE A 66 -13.65 -14.68 -11.03
CA ILE A 66 -13.32 -13.26 -11.26
C ILE A 66 -11.92 -13.17 -11.87
N GLU A 67 -11.83 -12.57 -13.04
CA GLU A 67 -10.58 -12.32 -13.75
C GLU A 67 -9.90 -11.01 -13.31
N THR A 68 -8.59 -10.92 -13.54
CA THR A 68 -7.79 -9.71 -13.27
C THR A 68 -7.19 -9.18 -14.56
N TYR A 69 -7.00 -7.87 -14.66
CA TYR A 69 -6.28 -7.23 -15.76
C TYR A 69 -5.14 -6.34 -15.23
N LYS A 70 -4.22 -5.98 -16.13
CA LYS A 70 -3.09 -5.10 -15.80
C LYS A 70 -3.52 -3.64 -15.93
N VAL A 71 -3.30 -2.85 -14.88
CA VAL A 71 -3.33 -1.39 -14.92
C VAL A 71 -2.38 -0.88 -15.99
N ASN A 72 -2.85 0.07 -16.81
CA ASN A 72 -2.00 0.72 -17.80
C ASN A 72 -0.92 1.57 -17.11
N VAL A 73 0.33 1.32 -17.47
CA VAL A 73 1.52 1.99 -16.90
C VAL A 73 2.29 2.81 -17.92
N GLU A 74 1.78 2.95 -19.14
CA GLU A 74 2.41 3.78 -20.16
C GLU A 74 2.32 5.27 -19.80
N GLY A 75 3.42 6.01 -19.96
CA GLY A 75 3.44 7.46 -19.80
C GLY A 75 3.46 7.97 -18.35
N HIS A 76 4.26 7.36 -17.46
CA HIS A 76 4.42 7.82 -16.08
C HIS A 76 4.90 9.29 -15.99
N ILE A 77 3.99 10.18 -15.62
CA ILE A 77 4.27 11.59 -15.38
C ILE A 77 3.95 11.91 -13.92
N ILE A 78 4.91 12.48 -13.20
CA ILE A 78 4.63 13.17 -11.95
C ILE A 78 4.47 14.65 -12.25
N HIS A 79 3.35 15.22 -11.83
CA HIS A 79 3.14 16.65 -11.84
C HIS A 79 3.51 17.23 -10.47
N TYR A 80 4.55 18.07 -10.43
CA TYR A 80 5.04 18.66 -9.20
C TYR A 80 5.36 20.15 -9.39
N LYS A 81 4.76 21.01 -8.56
CA LYS A 81 4.94 22.47 -8.58
C LYS A 81 4.79 23.09 -9.99
N GLY A 82 3.73 22.72 -10.70
CA GLY A 82 3.44 23.24 -12.04
C GLY A 82 4.31 22.65 -13.15
N LYS A 83 5.19 21.68 -12.85
CA LYS A 83 6.05 21.01 -13.84
C LYS A 83 5.75 19.53 -13.89
N SER A 84 5.49 19.04 -15.10
CA SER A 84 5.37 17.62 -15.39
C SER A 84 6.76 17.04 -15.70
N ARG A 85 7.11 15.93 -15.06
CA ARG A 85 8.33 15.18 -15.36
C ARG A 85 8.02 13.72 -15.60
N PHE A 86 8.67 13.14 -16.60
CA PHE A 86 8.67 11.70 -16.77
C PHE A 86 9.37 11.04 -15.59
N PHE A 87 8.74 9.99 -15.10
CA PHE A 87 9.14 9.22 -13.95
C PHE A 87 9.56 7.83 -14.41
N THR A 88 10.79 7.44 -14.08
CA THR A 88 11.30 6.09 -14.34
C THR A 88 11.72 5.47 -13.01
N GLY A 89 11.12 4.32 -12.65
CA GLY A 89 11.43 3.60 -11.41
C GLY A 89 10.54 3.97 -10.23
N ILE A 90 11.12 4.07 -9.02
CA ILE A 90 10.40 4.25 -7.73
C ILE A 90 10.55 5.70 -7.21
N SER A 91 11.41 6.53 -7.82
CA SER A 91 11.62 7.93 -7.40
C SER A 91 11.80 8.88 -8.57
N PRO A 92 11.49 10.19 -8.39
CA PRO A 92 11.59 11.16 -9.47
C PRO A 92 13.03 11.28 -9.98
N SER A 93 13.17 11.33 -11.30
CA SER A 93 14.46 11.56 -11.95
C SER A 93 15.04 12.91 -11.52
N THR A 94 16.31 12.89 -11.13
CA THR A 94 17.05 14.08 -10.67
C THR A 94 18.47 14.04 -11.19
N TRP A 95 18.96 15.20 -11.62
CA TRP A 95 20.36 15.39 -12.03
C TRP A 95 21.26 15.79 -10.85
N ASN A 96 20.67 16.11 -9.69
CA ASN A 96 21.43 16.49 -8.50
C ASN A 96 21.88 15.23 -7.75
N PRO A 97 23.19 14.94 -7.67
CA PRO A 97 23.69 13.72 -7.04
C PRO A 97 23.40 13.65 -5.53
N LEU A 98 23.33 14.80 -4.83
CA LEU A 98 22.99 14.83 -3.41
C LEU A 98 21.54 14.41 -3.17
N VAL A 99 20.62 14.86 -4.02
CA VAL A 99 19.21 14.45 -3.95
C VAL A 99 19.07 12.96 -4.29
N TYR A 100 19.84 12.47 -5.27
CA TYR A 100 19.83 11.05 -5.62
C TYR A 100 20.32 10.17 -4.46
N LEU A 101 21.43 10.54 -3.82
CA LEU A 101 21.96 9.82 -2.66
C LEU A 101 20.98 9.84 -1.48
N ASP A 102 20.30 10.97 -1.26
CA ASP A 102 19.34 11.13 -0.18
C ASP A 102 18.07 10.28 -0.41
N TYR A 103 17.54 10.23 -1.65
CA TYR A 103 16.47 9.29 -2.00
C TYR A 103 16.88 7.84 -1.79
N ASN A 104 18.08 7.46 -2.23
CA ASN A 104 18.60 6.10 -2.02
C ASN A 104 18.74 5.79 -0.52
N ASN A 105 19.24 6.74 0.26
CA ASN A 105 19.37 6.61 1.70
C ASN A 105 18.01 6.44 2.39
N PHE A 106 17.02 7.24 1.99
CA PHE A 106 15.66 7.15 2.53
C PHE A 106 15.09 5.74 2.36
N TRP A 107 15.04 5.21 1.12
CA TRP A 107 14.48 3.88 0.85
C TRP A 107 15.22 2.76 1.58
N ARG A 108 16.56 2.79 1.50
CA ARG A 108 17.39 1.79 2.16
C ARG A 108 17.21 1.81 3.67
N THR A 109 17.10 2.99 4.27
CA THR A 109 16.89 3.15 5.70
C THR A 109 15.52 2.64 6.12
N MET A 110 14.45 2.98 5.38
CA MET A 110 13.10 2.48 5.61
C MET A 110 13.05 0.95 5.63
N ASP A 111 13.64 0.28 4.63
CA ASP A 111 13.68 -1.17 4.58
C ASP A 111 14.61 -1.79 5.64
N LYS A 112 15.72 -1.11 5.99
CA LYS A 112 16.63 -1.57 7.04
C LYS A 112 15.94 -1.54 8.41
N LEU A 113 15.33 -0.42 8.78
CA LEU A 113 14.59 -0.30 10.05
C LEU A 113 13.39 -1.26 10.06
N GLY A 114 12.69 -1.37 8.93
CA GLY A 114 11.64 -2.35 8.72
C GLY A 114 12.10 -3.76 9.04
N LYS A 115 13.32 -4.18 8.65
CA LYS A 115 13.89 -5.52 8.92
C LYS A 115 14.07 -5.87 10.40
N GLU A 116 14.10 -4.89 11.29
CA GLU A 116 14.22 -5.11 12.74
C GLU A 116 12.86 -5.37 13.42
N ILE A 117 11.75 -5.08 12.74
CA ILE A 117 10.41 -5.17 13.33
C ILE A 117 9.77 -6.54 13.08
N PRO A 118 9.41 -7.31 14.12
CA PRO A 118 8.66 -8.57 13.95
C PRO A 118 7.29 -8.34 13.29
N LEU A 119 6.89 -9.20 12.36
CA LEU A 119 5.65 -9.03 11.59
C LEU A 119 4.38 -9.20 12.45
N GLU A 120 4.38 -10.20 13.33
CA GLU A 120 3.24 -10.55 14.18
C GLU A 120 3.23 -9.77 15.51
N ALA A 121 4.36 -9.16 15.88
CA ALA A 121 4.54 -8.47 17.16
C ALA A 121 5.46 -7.23 16.99
N PRO A 122 4.98 -6.16 16.32
CA PRO A 122 5.81 -4.97 16.08
C PRO A 122 6.27 -4.27 17.37
N TRP A 123 5.52 -4.41 18.46
CA TRP A 123 5.87 -3.88 19.78
C TRP A 123 7.08 -4.56 20.43
N ASP A 124 7.51 -5.73 19.94
CA ASP A 124 8.71 -6.45 20.43
C ASP A 124 9.98 -6.05 19.67
N ALA A 125 9.92 -5.08 18.75
CA ALA A 125 11.11 -4.60 18.05
C ALA A 125 12.13 -3.99 19.05
N PRO A 126 13.46 -4.14 18.80
CA PRO A 126 14.49 -3.64 19.72
C PRO A 126 14.37 -2.15 20.09
N HIS A 127 13.83 -1.36 19.16
CA HIS A 127 13.63 0.09 19.30
C HIS A 127 12.15 0.49 19.26
N ALA A 128 11.23 -0.43 19.58
CA ALA A 128 9.79 -0.20 19.46
C ALA A 128 9.32 1.07 20.19
N GLU A 129 9.71 1.24 21.46
CA GLU A 129 9.29 2.39 22.26
C GLU A 129 9.79 3.73 21.69
N GLU A 130 11.02 3.79 21.19
CA GLU A 130 11.58 4.99 20.57
C GLU A 130 10.83 5.34 19.28
N TRP A 131 10.63 4.35 18.41
CA TRP A 131 9.99 4.57 17.12
C TRP A 131 8.49 4.80 17.22
N ASP A 132 7.82 4.29 18.25
CA ASP A 132 6.37 4.51 18.44
C ASP A 132 6.07 5.87 19.09
N LYS A 133 7.02 6.40 19.87
CA LYS A 133 6.94 7.75 20.45
C LYS A 133 7.29 8.86 19.45
N MET A 134 7.89 8.51 18.32
CA MET A 134 8.19 9.48 17.27
C MET A 134 7.18 9.38 16.13
N THR A 135 6.86 10.53 15.54
CA THR A 135 6.07 10.60 14.32
C THR A 135 6.91 10.25 13.08
N MET A 136 6.26 9.85 12.00
CA MET A 136 6.96 9.72 10.71
C MET A 136 7.56 11.05 10.24
N GLN A 137 6.94 12.18 10.56
CA GLN A 137 7.47 13.50 10.24
C GLN A 137 8.84 13.74 10.90
N GLU A 138 8.99 13.36 12.17
CA GLU A 138 10.24 13.45 12.90
C GLU A 138 11.29 12.49 12.33
N LEU A 139 10.90 11.27 11.97
CA LEU A 139 11.82 10.31 11.37
C LEU A 139 12.33 10.82 10.01
N ILE A 140 11.44 11.31 9.15
CA ILE A 140 11.79 11.95 7.87
C ILE A 140 12.75 13.11 8.09
N ASN A 141 12.52 13.93 9.11
CA ASN A 141 13.40 15.06 9.42
C ASN A 141 14.79 14.63 9.90
N LYS A 142 14.91 13.47 10.56
CA LYS A 142 16.19 12.89 10.99
C LYS A 142 16.98 12.25 9.84
N ILE A 143 16.30 11.55 8.91
CA ILE A 143 16.98 10.71 7.90
C ILE A 143 17.15 11.39 6.53
N CYS A 144 16.30 12.35 6.18
CA CYS A 144 16.33 13.05 4.90
C CYS A 144 17.03 14.40 5.02
N TRP A 145 17.99 14.66 4.13
CA TRP A 145 18.86 15.83 4.17
C TRP A 145 18.34 16.97 3.30
N THR A 146 17.73 16.61 2.17
CA THR A 146 17.27 17.53 1.14
C THR A 146 15.78 17.78 1.24
N LYS A 147 15.35 18.98 0.87
CA LYS A 147 13.92 19.33 0.80
C LYS A 147 13.16 18.41 -0.16
N ALA A 148 13.79 18.01 -1.27
CA ALA A 148 13.20 17.09 -2.24
C ALA A 148 12.90 15.71 -1.64
N ALA A 149 13.83 15.13 -0.87
CA ALA A 149 13.61 13.87 -0.16
C ALA A 149 12.51 13.97 0.90
N LYS A 150 12.46 15.07 1.67
CA LYS A 150 11.40 15.29 2.67
C LYS A 150 10.01 15.42 2.04
N GLU A 151 9.89 16.21 0.97
CA GLU A 151 8.64 16.41 0.24
C GLU A 151 8.16 15.08 -0.38
N PHE A 152 9.08 14.31 -0.96
CA PHE A 152 8.74 13.02 -1.54
C PHE A 152 8.42 11.95 -0.48
N ALA A 153 9.12 11.91 0.65
CA ALA A 153 8.81 11.02 1.76
C ALA A 153 7.43 11.34 2.37
N THR A 154 7.07 12.62 2.45
CA THR A 154 5.73 13.07 2.86
C THR A 154 4.68 12.53 1.89
N PHE A 155 4.89 12.72 0.58
CA PHE A 155 4.00 12.15 -0.44
C PHE A 155 3.88 10.63 -0.31
N PHE A 156 4.99 9.93 -0.09
CA PHE A 156 5.00 8.48 0.11
C PHE A 156 4.14 8.05 1.30
N VAL A 157 4.23 8.73 2.45
CA VAL A 157 3.34 8.46 3.60
C VAL A 157 1.89 8.69 3.21
N ASN A 158 1.56 9.86 2.67
CA ASN A 158 0.17 10.24 2.38
C ASN A 158 -0.50 9.29 1.38
N VAL A 159 0.22 8.81 0.36
CA VAL A 159 -0.32 7.84 -0.62
C VAL A 159 -0.56 6.45 0.00
N ASN A 160 0.30 6.01 0.91
CA ASN A 160 0.21 4.65 1.46
C ASN A 160 -0.80 4.50 2.60
N VAL A 161 -0.98 5.55 3.40
CA VAL A 161 -1.79 5.48 4.63
C VAL A 161 -2.86 6.57 4.74
N THR A 162 -2.96 7.47 3.76
CA THR A 162 -4.01 8.51 3.69
C THR A 162 -4.09 9.42 4.92
N SER A 163 -2.95 9.67 5.56
CA SER A 163 -2.78 10.53 6.74
C SER A 163 -1.47 11.29 6.63
N GLU A 164 -1.34 12.40 7.36
CA GLU A 164 -0.12 13.20 7.33
C GLU A 164 0.99 12.56 8.17
N PRO A 165 2.29 12.80 7.85
CA PRO A 165 3.38 12.15 8.57
C PRO A 165 3.48 12.49 10.05
N HIS A 166 2.89 13.61 10.49
CA HIS A 166 2.87 14.02 11.89
C HIS A 166 1.73 13.35 12.69
N GLU A 167 0.80 12.67 12.02
CA GLU A 167 -0.32 11.96 12.65
C GLU A 167 0.00 10.47 12.90
N VAL A 168 1.03 9.95 12.24
CA VAL A 168 1.35 8.51 12.24
C VAL A 168 2.63 8.20 13.02
N SER A 169 2.57 7.17 13.85
CA SER A 169 3.73 6.59 14.54
C SER A 169 4.74 6.05 13.52
N ALA A 170 6.03 6.29 13.77
CA ALA A 170 7.08 5.79 12.88
C ALA A 170 7.21 4.27 12.96
N LEU A 171 7.08 3.67 14.16
CA LEU A 171 7.06 2.22 14.33
C LEU A 171 5.96 1.60 13.47
N TRP A 172 4.74 2.10 13.59
CA TRP A 172 3.59 1.57 12.87
C TRP A 172 3.78 1.67 11.36
N PHE A 173 4.27 2.80 10.85
CA PHE A 173 4.45 2.98 9.41
C PHE A 173 5.59 2.09 8.86
N LEU A 174 6.71 1.97 9.57
CA LEU A 174 7.79 1.05 9.21
C LEU A 174 7.31 -0.41 9.17
N TRP A 175 6.53 -0.82 10.16
CA TRP A 175 5.87 -2.13 10.19
C TRP A 175 4.92 -2.31 9.00
N TYR A 176 4.07 -1.31 8.72
CA TYR A 176 3.10 -1.34 7.61
C TYR A 176 3.77 -1.50 6.25
N VAL A 177 4.90 -0.83 6.02
CA VAL A 177 5.71 -1.00 4.81
C VAL A 177 6.34 -2.39 4.77
N ARG A 178 6.89 -2.88 5.89
CA ARG A 178 7.53 -4.20 5.99
C ARG A 178 6.54 -5.34 5.67
N GLN A 179 5.36 -5.33 6.27
CA GLN A 179 4.35 -6.38 6.06
C GLN A 179 3.76 -6.37 4.64
N CYS A 180 3.88 -5.26 3.91
CA CYS A 180 3.58 -5.17 2.48
C CYS A 180 4.74 -5.60 1.56
N GLY A 181 5.84 -6.12 2.11
CA GLY A 181 7.00 -6.61 1.36
C GLY A 181 8.05 -5.55 1.02
N GLY A 182 8.08 -4.44 1.76
CA GLY A 182 9.09 -3.39 1.67
C GLY A 182 8.75 -2.26 0.69
N THR A 183 9.61 -1.24 0.66
CA THR A 183 9.39 0.02 -0.08
C THR A 183 9.20 -0.20 -1.58
N ALA A 184 10.01 -1.08 -2.17
CA ALA A 184 9.93 -1.37 -3.59
C ALA A 184 8.61 -2.03 -4.00
N ARG A 185 8.05 -2.90 -3.14
CA ARG A 185 6.81 -3.62 -3.47
C ARG A 185 5.57 -2.76 -3.23
N ILE A 186 5.53 -2.04 -2.11
CA ILE A 186 4.36 -1.24 -1.73
C ILE A 186 4.16 -0.06 -2.70
N PHE A 187 5.24 0.49 -3.26
CA PHE A 187 5.18 1.66 -4.15
C PHE A 187 5.32 1.35 -5.64
N SER A 188 5.69 0.13 -6.03
CA SER A 188 5.77 -0.23 -7.45
C SER A 188 4.40 -0.54 -8.02
N ILE A 189 4.16 -0.01 -9.22
CA ILE A 189 3.00 -0.39 -10.02
C ILE A 189 3.28 -1.76 -10.65
N THR A 190 4.42 -1.93 -11.33
CA THR A 190 4.82 -3.19 -11.99
C THR A 190 5.31 -4.23 -10.98
N ASN A 191 4.68 -5.41 -10.96
CA ASN A 191 4.97 -6.52 -10.03
C ASN A 191 4.92 -6.15 -8.53
N GLY A 192 4.26 -5.03 -8.19
CA GLY A 192 4.10 -4.53 -6.83
C GLY A 192 2.65 -4.64 -6.34
N ALA A 193 2.26 -3.74 -5.44
CA ALA A 193 0.92 -3.76 -4.82
C ALA A 193 -0.23 -3.46 -5.80
N LEU A 194 0.05 -2.89 -6.98
CA LEU A 194 -0.95 -2.34 -7.90
C LEU A 194 -1.16 -3.13 -9.21
N LEU A 195 -0.49 -4.27 -9.42
CA LEU A 195 -0.66 -5.09 -10.63
C LEU A 195 -0.68 -6.57 -10.33
N ALA A 196 -1.76 -7.29 -10.65
CA ALA A 196 -1.77 -8.74 -10.70
C ALA A 196 -1.16 -9.26 -12.01
N ASN A 197 -0.40 -10.35 -11.94
CA ASN A 197 -0.07 -11.12 -13.13
C ASN A 197 -1.33 -11.85 -13.59
N SER A 198 -1.60 -11.83 -14.90
CA SER A 198 -2.60 -12.66 -15.54
C SER A 198 -2.37 -14.11 -15.10
N VAL A 199 -3.37 -14.71 -14.46
CA VAL A 199 -3.41 -16.15 -14.26
C VAL A 199 -3.72 -16.74 -15.64
N GLN A 200 -2.70 -17.29 -16.30
CA GLN A 200 -2.91 -18.29 -17.34
C GLN A 200 -3.41 -19.59 -16.69
#